data_AF-A0A413IQ99-F1
#
_entry.id   AF-A0A413IQ99-F1
#
_cell.length_a   1.000
_cell.length_b   1.000
_cell.length_c   1.000
_cell.angle_alpha   90.00
_cell.angle_beta   90.00
_cell.angle_gamma   90.00
#
_symmetry.space_group_name_H-M   'P 1'
#
loop_
_entity.id
_entity.type
_entity.pdbx_description
1 polymer ?
#
loop_
_entity_poly.entity_id
_entity_poly.type
_entity_poly.pdbx_seq_one_letter_code
_entity_poly.pdbx_strand_id
1 'polypeptide(L)'
;MNCHRAIKNTIETWDRYFGLEGCVGDDLYLWRYRWLDKGDSESYLLKVITTDGRVVQQFFPLKGLKKSDKSSFYRYGGAIKLYNVYDSYIYSVEEDRIKPSYYVDKGKHSALLDFELWLKDKEKANQEAGLNCIMVNENRKYVMGSYFFKERYYYFVHDKSNGKTDNYVSIDDDILFSLSFPIKYFPSVYFDSWNNFDDHYIYFYYRPRDFTRKVDRLKEHLLPSAWDEFCRKHPDIIKIYQENDRDAFVIISYKFR
;
A
#
# COMPACT_ATOMS: atom_id res chain seq x y z
N MET A 1 13.42 19.29 9.99
CA MET A 1 13.83 18.88 11.36
C MET A 1 14.82 17.74 11.23
N ASN A 2 16.07 17.94 11.64
CA ASN A 2 17.16 16.97 11.50
C ASN A 2 17.02 15.88 12.59
N CYS A 3 16.35 14.78 12.27
CA CYS A 3 16.19 13.61 13.15
C CYS A 3 17.46 12.73 13.20
N HIS A 4 18.64 13.34 13.21
CA HIS A 4 19.95 12.67 13.29
C HIS A 4 20.59 12.79 14.68
N ARG A 5 19.80 12.98 15.74
CA ARG A 5 20.30 12.59 17.07
C ARG A 5 20.34 11.08 17.10
N ALA A 6 21.55 10.57 16.87
CA ALA A 6 21.90 9.18 17.03
C ALA A 6 21.24 8.66 18.31
N ILE A 7 20.28 7.76 18.15
CA ILE A 7 19.92 6.81 19.20
C ILE A 7 21.24 6.15 19.52
N LYS A 8 21.91 6.63 20.59
CA LYS A 8 23.17 6.03 21.03
C LYS A 8 22.88 4.56 21.20
N ASN A 9 23.72 3.74 20.57
CA ASN A 9 23.77 2.29 20.69
C ASN A 9 23.79 1.86 22.18
N THR A 10 22.64 1.88 22.85
CA THR A 10 22.37 1.16 24.08
C THR A 10 21.92 -0.23 23.64
N ILE A 11 22.92 -1.05 23.34
CA ILE A 11 22.82 -2.38 22.70
C ILE A 11 22.11 -3.43 23.57
N GLU A 12 21.67 -3.10 24.79
CA GLU A 12 21.26 -4.11 25.78
C GLU A 12 19.75 -4.26 26.05
N THR A 13 18.86 -3.43 25.48
CA THR A 13 17.41 -3.51 25.78
C THR A 13 16.49 -3.50 24.55
N TRP A 14 16.96 -3.97 23.40
CA TRP A 14 16.12 -4.04 22.20
C TRP A 14 15.28 -5.32 22.24
N ASP A 15 14.01 -5.14 22.54
CA ASP A 15 12.94 -6.11 22.33
C ASP A 15 13.03 -6.59 20.87
N ARG A 16 13.59 -7.80 20.63
CA ARG A 16 13.91 -8.36 19.29
C ARG A 16 12.71 -8.40 18.35
N TYR A 17 11.52 -8.23 18.92
CA TYR A 17 10.26 -8.30 18.24
C TYR A 17 9.72 -6.94 17.80
N PHE A 18 10.32 -5.81 18.17
CA PHE A 18 9.86 -4.48 17.78
C PHE A 18 10.80 -3.76 16.80
N GLY A 19 10.22 -2.99 15.89
CA GLY A 19 10.88 -2.13 14.92
C GLY A 19 10.54 -0.67 15.10
N LEU A 20 11.53 0.21 14.98
CA LEU A 20 11.33 1.66 14.99
C LEU A 20 10.63 2.14 13.70
N GLU A 21 9.51 2.84 13.84
CA GLU A 21 8.77 3.48 12.73
C GLU A 21 9.11 4.97 12.60
N GLY A 22 9.45 5.62 13.72
CA GLY A 22 9.90 7.01 13.71
C GLY A 22 9.69 7.77 15.00
N CYS A 23 9.99 9.06 14.95
CA CYS A 23 9.73 10.02 16.02
C CYS A 23 8.28 10.51 15.93
N VAL A 24 7.59 10.60 17.07
CA VAL A 24 6.18 11.06 17.18
C VAL A 24 6.00 12.25 18.11
N GLY A 25 7.07 12.71 18.78
CA GLY A 25 7.07 13.86 19.67
C GLY A 25 8.48 14.12 20.22
N ASP A 26 8.63 15.12 21.09
CA ASP A 26 9.91 15.41 21.71
C ASP A 26 10.36 14.23 22.58
N ASP A 27 11.49 13.62 22.21
CA ASP A 27 12.04 12.41 22.85
C ASP A 27 11.10 11.18 22.84
N LEU A 28 10.08 11.14 21.95
CA LEU A 28 9.14 10.03 21.82
C LEU A 28 9.28 9.32 20.46
N TYR A 29 9.39 7.99 20.52
CA TYR A 29 9.57 7.13 19.35
C TYR A 29 8.49 6.07 19.29
N LEU A 30 7.94 5.86 18.09
CA LEU A 30 6.96 4.84 17.82
C LEU A 30 7.64 3.55 17.37
N TRP A 31 7.27 2.46 18.02
CA TRP A 31 7.75 1.12 17.74
C TRP A 31 6.60 0.19 17.43
N ARG A 32 6.80 -0.65 16.42
CA ARG A 32 5.83 -1.62 15.92
C ARG A 32 6.34 -3.04 16.10
N TYR A 33 5.47 -3.93 16.54
CA TYR A 33 5.73 -5.35 16.59
C TYR A 33 5.94 -5.94 15.17
N ARG A 34 7.05 -6.66 14.96
CA ARG A 34 7.53 -7.19 13.67
C ARG A 34 7.20 -8.65 13.43
N TRP A 35 7.13 -9.49 14.48
CA TRP A 35 7.07 -10.94 14.31
C TRP A 35 6.06 -11.57 15.27
N LEU A 36 4.85 -11.86 14.76
CA LEU A 36 3.88 -12.71 15.47
C LEU A 36 4.34 -14.17 15.40
N ASP A 37 5.37 -14.55 16.15
CA ASP A 37 5.72 -15.96 16.30
C ASP A 37 4.79 -16.67 17.29
N LYS A 38 4.64 -17.99 17.10
CA LYS A 38 3.81 -18.82 17.99
C LYS A 38 4.54 -18.97 19.32
N GLY A 39 4.17 -18.15 20.30
CA GLY A 39 4.63 -18.29 21.68
C GLY A 39 4.98 -17.00 22.39
N ASP A 40 5.01 -15.86 21.69
CA ASP A 40 5.39 -14.60 22.33
C ASP A 40 4.30 -14.04 23.24
N SER A 41 4.71 -13.55 24.41
CA SER A 41 3.90 -12.93 25.45
C SER A 41 3.43 -11.51 25.11
N GLU A 42 3.79 -10.99 23.94
CA GLU A 42 3.57 -9.59 23.60
C GLU A 42 2.09 -9.28 23.38
N SER A 43 1.63 -8.28 24.11
CA SER A 43 0.20 -7.99 24.23
C SER A 43 -0.26 -6.88 23.31
N TYR A 44 0.62 -6.13 22.61
CA TYR A 44 0.27 -4.91 21.88
C TYR A 44 1.04 -4.75 20.57
N LEU A 45 0.39 -4.20 19.53
CA LEU A 45 0.99 -3.96 18.21
C LEU A 45 1.98 -2.79 18.23
N LEU A 46 1.69 -1.75 19.02
CA LEU A 46 2.46 -0.52 19.08
C LEU A 46 2.92 -0.18 20.49
N LYS A 47 4.11 0.40 20.60
CA LYS A 47 4.65 1.02 21.80
C LYS A 47 5.18 2.41 21.47
N VAL A 48 4.84 3.41 22.28
CA VAL A 48 5.54 4.70 22.31
C VAL A 48 6.57 4.63 23.41
N ILE A 49 7.83 4.83 23.05
CA ILE A 49 8.99 4.65 23.92
C ILE A 49 9.80 5.95 23.91
N THR A 50 10.23 6.36 25.09
CA THR A 50 11.16 7.48 25.26
C THR A 50 12.58 7.16 24.78
N THR A 51 13.41 8.17 24.56
CA THR A 51 14.83 8.01 24.18
C THR A 51 15.63 7.13 25.16
N ASP A 52 15.25 7.09 26.45
CA ASP A 52 15.92 6.28 27.48
C ASP A 52 15.32 4.88 27.66
N GLY A 53 14.37 4.49 26.80
CA GLY A 53 13.81 3.13 26.74
C GLY A 53 12.56 2.90 27.59
N ARG A 54 12.01 3.93 28.27
CA ARG A 54 10.76 3.77 29.02
C ARG A 54 9.55 3.75 28.09
N VAL A 55 8.69 2.74 28.25
CA VAL A 55 7.39 2.67 27.57
C VAL A 55 6.45 3.71 28.19
N VAL A 56 6.00 4.66 27.37
CA VAL A 56 5.03 5.70 27.76
C VAL A 56 3.62 5.23 27.53
N GLN A 57 3.37 4.58 26.39
CA GLN A 57 2.03 4.15 25.99
C GLN A 57 2.08 2.91 25.10
N GLN A 58 1.02 2.12 25.13
CA GLN A 58 0.86 0.92 24.29
C GLN A 58 -0.50 0.94 23.60
N PHE A 59 -0.56 0.50 22.34
CA PHE A 59 -1.79 0.49 21.56
C PHE A 59 -2.05 -0.83 20.85
N PHE A 60 -3.34 -1.08 20.60
CA PHE A 60 -3.88 -2.22 19.87
C PHE A 60 -3.48 -3.58 20.47
N PRO A 61 -4.23 -4.06 21.47
CA PRO A 61 -3.96 -5.36 22.06
C PRO A 61 -4.01 -6.49 21.02
N LEU A 62 -3.01 -7.38 21.00
CA LEU A 62 -2.90 -8.47 20.03
C LEU A 62 -3.70 -9.73 20.41
N LYS A 63 -4.25 -9.79 21.63
CA LYS A 63 -4.96 -10.96 22.15
C LYS A 63 -6.18 -11.32 21.27
N GLY A 64 -6.19 -12.53 20.73
CA GLY A 64 -7.30 -13.06 19.93
C GLY A 64 -7.31 -12.64 18.45
N LEU A 65 -6.30 -11.89 18.01
CA LEU A 65 -6.19 -11.44 16.63
C LEU A 65 -5.51 -12.52 15.77
N LYS A 66 -6.11 -12.85 14.61
CA LYS A 66 -5.48 -13.71 13.61
C LYS A 66 -4.22 -13.05 13.08
N LYS A 67 -3.14 -13.81 12.85
CA LYS A 67 -1.90 -13.29 12.29
C LYS A 67 -2.18 -12.61 10.95
N SER A 68 -1.98 -11.29 10.90
CA SER A 68 -2.06 -10.52 9.67
C SER A 68 -0.79 -9.68 9.58
N ASP A 69 0.00 -9.96 8.55
CA ASP A 69 1.34 -9.40 8.37
C ASP A 69 1.35 -7.96 7.82
N LYS A 70 0.17 -7.33 7.69
CA LYS A 70 0.03 -6.15 6.80
C LYS A 70 -0.83 -5.04 7.40
N SER A 71 -0.46 -4.58 8.59
CA SER A 71 -0.78 -3.20 8.96
C SER A 71 0.10 -2.26 8.13
N SER A 72 -0.52 -1.25 7.52
CA SER A 72 0.15 -0.29 6.63
C SER A 72 0.47 1.00 7.39
N PHE A 73 1.71 1.49 7.24
CA PHE A 73 2.18 2.74 7.84
C PHE A 73 2.62 3.70 6.73
N TYR A 74 2.34 4.97 6.93
CA TYR A 74 2.83 6.04 6.07
C TYR A 74 2.99 7.34 6.87
N ARG A 75 3.62 8.36 6.30
CA ARG A 75 3.75 9.67 6.93
C ARG A 75 2.98 10.71 6.14
N TYR A 76 2.21 11.53 6.84
CA TYR A 76 1.52 12.67 6.24
C TYR A 76 1.28 13.76 7.28
N GLY A 77 1.46 15.03 6.89
CA GLY A 77 1.22 16.17 7.78
C GLY A 77 2.10 16.18 9.04
N GLY A 78 3.28 15.55 9.01
CA GLY A 78 4.18 15.44 10.16
C GLY A 78 3.85 14.29 11.14
N ALA A 79 2.74 13.58 10.95
CA ALA A 79 2.35 12.45 11.77
C ALA A 79 2.68 11.10 11.10
N ILE A 80 2.87 10.07 11.91
CA ILE A 80 2.84 8.68 11.44
C ILE A 80 1.38 8.22 11.41
N LYS A 81 0.95 7.68 10.28
CA LYS A 81 -0.39 7.12 10.09
C LYS A 81 -0.31 5.60 10.08
N LEU A 82 -1.33 4.95 10.65
CA LEU A 82 -1.46 3.49 10.71
C LEU A 82 -2.84 3.06 10.26
N TYR A 83 -2.93 2.19 9.27
CA TYR A 83 -4.14 1.42 9.00
C TYR A 83 -4.23 0.18 9.91
N ASN A 84 -5.22 0.16 10.80
CA ASN A 84 -5.54 -0.99 11.62
C ASN A 84 -6.57 -1.88 10.90
N VAL A 85 -6.14 -3.07 10.53
CA VAL A 85 -6.94 -4.00 9.73
C VAL A 85 -8.18 -4.51 10.48
N TYR A 86 -8.11 -4.57 11.81
CA TYR A 86 -9.12 -5.23 12.65
C TYR A 86 -10.36 -4.36 12.92
N ASP A 87 -10.18 -3.04 13.06
CA ASP A 87 -11.30 -2.09 13.22
C ASP A 87 -11.54 -1.26 11.94
N SER A 88 -10.69 -1.43 10.93
CA SER A 88 -10.75 -0.74 9.62
C SER A 88 -10.51 0.77 9.68
N TYR A 89 -9.91 1.28 10.76
CA TYR A 89 -9.56 2.69 10.87
C TYR A 89 -8.13 2.95 10.44
N ILE A 90 -7.92 4.14 9.87
CA ILE A 90 -6.62 4.77 9.74
C ILE A 90 -6.47 5.73 10.92
N TYR A 91 -5.43 5.55 11.73
CA TYR A 91 -5.11 6.39 12.88
C TYR A 91 -3.95 7.33 12.58
N SER A 92 -4.00 8.53 13.15
CA SER A 92 -2.86 9.43 13.35
C SER A 92 -2.21 9.09 14.68
N VAL A 93 -0.90 8.87 14.69
CA VAL A 93 -0.11 8.74 15.92
C VAL A 93 0.60 10.06 16.16
N GLU A 94 0.24 10.72 17.26
CA GLU A 94 0.75 12.03 17.67
C GLU A 94 1.14 11.92 19.14
N GLU A 95 2.43 12.09 19.45
CA GLU A 95 2.98 11.96 20.79
C GLU A 95 2.60 10.63 21.46
N ASP A 96 1.82 10.67 22.53
CA ASP A 96 1.34 9.53 23.31
C ASP A 96 -0.12 9.17 23.02
N ARG A 97 -0.68 9.63 21.89
CA ARG A 97 -2.10 9.43 21.52
C ARG A 97 -2.26 8.89 20.11
N ILE A 98 -3.39 8.21 19.91
CA ILE A 98 -3.91 7.84 18.60
C ILE A 98 -5.24 8.54 18.35
N LYS A 99 -5.44 9.05 17.13
CA LYS A 99 -6.69 9.68 16.69
C LYS A 99 -7.18 9.07 15.39
N PRO A 100 -8.43 8.57 15.30
CA PRO A 100 -8.99 8.14 14.02
C PRO A 100 -8.94 9.28 13.00
N SER A 101 -8.44 9.00 11.80
CA SER A 101 -8.38 9.92 10.65
C SER A 101 -9.40 9.53 9.58
N TYR A 102 -9.49 8.24 9.26
CA TYR A 102 -10.41 7.72 8.24
C TYR A 102 -10.97 6.36 8.66
N TYR A 103 -12.16 6.04 8.18
CA TYR A 103 -12.75 4.70 8.26
C TYR A 103 -12.81 4.08 6.87
N VAL A 104 -12.28 2.87 6.73
CA VAL A 104 -12.33 2.10 5.48
C VAL A 104 -13.57 1.21 5.51
N ASP A 105 -14.64 1.66 4.88
CA ASP A 105 -15.86 0.86 4.72
C ASP A 105 -15.64 -0.25 3.68
N LYS A 106 -15.71 -1.48 4.14
CA LYS A 106 -15.53 -2.71 3.36
C LYS A 106 -16.86 -3.29 2.87
N GLY A 107 -17.98 -2.62 3.18
CA GLY A 107 -19.33 -3.11 2.97
C GLY A 107 -19.54 -4.50 3.59
N LYS A 108 -20.18 -5.40 2.82
CA LYS A 108 -20.40 -6.80 3.23
C LYS A 108 -19.14 -7.67 3.27
N HIS A 109 -17.98 -7.14 2.86
CA HIS A 109 -16.71 -7.87 2.76
C HIS A 109 -15.75 -7.52 3.90
N SER A 110 -16.28 -7.20 5.08
CA SER A 110 -15.50 -6.77 6.25
C SER A 110 -14.66 -7.88 6.90
N ALA A 111 -14.92 -9.15 6.55
CA ALA A 111 -14.13 -10.28 7.02
C ALA A 111 -12.67 -10.15 6.55
N LEU A 112 -11.74 -10.49 7.44
CA LEU A 112 -10.32 -10.59 7.09
C LEU A 112 -10.04 -11.93 6.45
N LEU A 113 -9.34 -11.92 5.30
CA LEU A 113 -8.89 -13.16 4.67
C LEU A 113 -7.91 -13.88 5.60
N ASP A 114 -8.21 -15.14 5.89
CA ASP A 114 -7.30 -16.01 6.62
C ASP A 114 -6.17 -16.46 5.69
N PHE A 115 -4.96 -15.91 5.88
CA PHE A 115 -3.84 -16.19 4.98
C PHE A 115 -3.30 -17.62 5.13
N GLU A 116 -3.40 -18.21 6.34
CA GLU A 116 -3.03 -19.61 6.54
C GLU A 116 -4.01 -20.53 5.79
N LEU A 117 -5.30 -20.20 5.83
CA LEU A 117 -6.29 -20.89 5.02
C LEU A 117 -6.03 -20.68 3.53
N TRP A 118 -5.77 -19.45 3.09
CA TRP A 118 -5.50 -19.14 1.68
C TRP A 118 -4.28 -19.88 1.13
N LEU A 119 -3.22 -20.05 1.92
CA LEU A 119 -2.06 -20.86 1.51
C LEU A 119 -2.35 -22.36 1.39
N LYS A 120 -3.30 -22.88 2.18
CA LYS A 120 -3.66 -24.31 2.22
C LYS A 120 -4.78 -24.67 1.25
N ASP A 121 -5.79 -23.81 1.13
CA ASP A 121 -7.03 -24.00 0.38
C ASP A 121 -7.56 -22.64 -0.10
N LYS A 122 -7.09 -22.22 -1.28
CA LYS A 122 -7.44 -20.94 -1.89
C LYS A 122 -8.93 -20.81 -2.18
N GLU A 123 -9.56 -21.87 -2.67
CA GLU A 123 -10.97 -21.83 -3.05
C GLU A 123 -11.85 -21.58 -1.81
N LYS A 124 -11.59 -22.31 -0.73
CA LYS A 124 -12.30 -22.12 0.53
C LYS A 124 -12.05 -20.74 1.14
N ALA A 125 -10.80 -20.27 1.14
CA ALA A 125 -10.47 -18.93 1.64
C ALA A 125 -11.17 -17.82 0.85
N ASN A 126 -11.26 -17.97 -0.48
CA ASN A 126 -11.95 -17.02 -1.36
C ASN A 126 -13.49 -17.08 -1.22
N GLN A 127 -14.06 -18.25 -0.87
CA GLN A 127 -15.49 -18.39 -0.56
C GLN A 127 -15.88 -17.67 0.73
N GLU A 128 -14.99 -17.61 1.72
CA GLU A 128 -15.18 -16.82 2.94
C GLU A 128 -15.18 -15.30 2.68
N ALA A 129 -14.86 -14.87 1.44
CA ALA A 129 -14.99 -13.50 0.93
C ALA A 129 -14.26 -12.43 1.74
N GLY A 130 -13.11 -12.79 2.31
CA GLY A 130 -12.29 -11.88 3.10
C GLY A 130 -11.46 -10.90 2.26
N LEU A 131 -11.32 -9.67 2.75
CA LEU A 131 -10.35 -8.70 2.26
C LEU A 131 -8.98 -8.93 2.93
N ASN A 132 -7.90 -8.77 2.16
CA ASN A 132 -6.54 -8.80 2.69
C ASN A 132 -5.75 -7.56 2.25
N CYS A 133 -4.66 -7.28 2.95
CA CYS A 133 -3.56 -6.44 2.49
C CYS A 133 -4.00 -5.04 2.06
N ILE A 134 -4.60 -4.28 2.98
CA ILE A 134 -4.89 -2.87 2.73
C ILE A 134 -3.62 -2.08 3.02
N MET A 135 -2.99 -1.65 1.94
CA MET A 135 -1.92 -0.68 1.95
C MET A 135 -2.50 0.70 1.70
N VAL A 136 -2.04 1.70 2.44
CA VAL A 136 -2.57 3.07 2.33
C VAL A 136 -1.43 4.08 2.29
N ASN A 137 -1.64 5.15 1.53
CA ASN A 137 -0.83 6.35 1.53
C ASN A 137 -1.73 7.59 1.38
N GLU A 138 -1.20 8.77 1.68
CA GLU A 138 -1.95 10.02 1.72
C GLU A 138 -1.10 11.17 1.20
N ASN A 139 -1.70 12.01 0.36
CA ASN A 139 -1.11 13.27 -0.10
C ASN A 139 -2.08 14.42 0.19
N ARG A 140 -1.77 15.65 -0.23
CA ARG A 140 -2.66 16.80 0.05
C ARG A 140 -4.11 16.63 -0.45
N LYS A 141 -4.30 15.97 -1.60
CA LYS A 141 -5.59 15.88 -2.30
C LYS A 141 -6.31 14.55 -2.11
N TYR A 142 -5.57 13.45 -1.96
CA TYR A 142 -6.11 12.09 -1.99
C TYR A 142 -5.63 11.23 -0.82
N VAL A 143 -6.48 10.28 -0.42
CA VAL A 143 -6.06 9.07 0.29
C VAL A 143 -6.14 7.93 -0.73
N MET A 144 -5.07 7.15 -0.84
CA MET A 144 -5.00 6.06 -1.82
C MET A 144 -4.59 4.77 -1.14
N GLY A 145 -5.02 3.66 -1.70
CA GLY A 145 -4.54 2.38 -1.23
C GLY A 145 -4.79 1.25 -2.20
N SER A 146 -4.26 0.10 -1.85
CA SER A 146 -4.48 -1.15 -2.57
C SER A 146 -4.96 -2.22 -1.60
N TYR A 147 -5.86 -3.08 -2.05
CA TYR A 147 -6.33 -4.23 -1.30
C TYR A 147 -6.41 -5.47 -2.18
N PHE A 148 -6.34 -6.64 -1.57
CA PHE A 148 -6.46 -7.93 -2.24
C PHE A 148 -7.80 -8.58 -1.94
N PHE A 149 -8.52 -8.96 -2.99
CA PHE A 149 -9.83 -9.57 -2.92
C PHE A 149 -10.00 -10.61 -4.04
N LYS A 150 -10.42 -11.83 -3.69
CA LYS A 150 -10.69 -12.92 -4.67
C LYS A 150 -9.59 -13.05 -5.73
N GLU A 151 -8.35 -13.20 -5.27
CA GLU A 151 -7.17 -13.41 -6.12
C GLU A 151 -6.75 -12.22 -6.98
N ARG A 152 -7.28 -11.03 -6.71
CA ARG A 152 -6.97 -9.81 -7.46
C ARG A 152 -6.64 -8.67 -6.53
N TYR A 153 -5.70 -7.84 -6.96
CA TYR A 153 -5.49 -6.53 -6.36
C TYR A 153 -6.48 -5.54 -6.92
N TYR A 154 -6.91 -4.64 -6.06
CA TYR A 154 -7.74 -3.49 -6.39
C TYR A 154 -7.09 -2.26 -5.77
N TYR A 155 -7.37 -1.10 -6.35
CA TYR A 155 -6.85 0.18 -5.89
C TYR A 155 -8.02 1.11 -5.62
N PHE A 156 -7.96 1.86 -4.53
CA PHE A 156 -8.92 2.91 -4.26
C PHE A 156 -8.25 4.27 -4.24
N VAL A 157 -8.98 5.28 -4.69
CA VAL A 157 -8.58 6.67 -4.65
C VAL A 157 -9.73 7.47 -4.06
N HIS A 158 -9.50 8.03 -2.88
CA HIS A 158 -10.46 8.88 -2.19
C HIS A 158 -10.05 10.35 -2.33
N ASP A 159 -10.90 11.15 -2.96
CA ASP A 159 -10.72 12.60 -3.11
C ASP A 159 -11.23 13.33 -1.87
N LYS A 160 -10.30 13.94 -1.12
CA LYS A 160 -10.61 14.65 0.13
C LYS A 160 -11.49 15.88 -0.08
N SER A 161 -11.47 16.46 -1.28
CA SER A 161 -12.19 17.71 -1.57
C SER A 161 -13.69 17.51 -1.72
N ASN A 162 -14.11 16.34 -2.22
CA ASN A 162 -15.50 16.03 -2.50
C ASN A 162 -16.02 14.76 -1.82
N GLY A 163 -15.15 14.02 -1.12
CA GLY A 163 -15.48 12.81 -0.38
C GLY A 163 -15.78 11.59 -1.25
N LYS A 164 -15.53 11.64 -2.57
CA LYS A 164 -15.78 10.51 -3.47
C LYS A 164 -14.61 9.54 -3.47
N THR A 165 -14.94 8.26 -3.65
CA THR A 165 -13.95 7.18 -3.76
C THR A 165 -14.17 6.41 -5.04
N ASP A 166 -13.14 6.34 -5.87
CA ASP A 166 -13.10 5.51 -7.07
C ASP A 166 -12.31 4.22 -6.79
N ASN A 167 -12.73 3.10 -7.38
CA ASN A 167 -12.07 1.80 -7.26
C ASN A 167 -11.66 1.26 -8.63
N TYR A 168 -10.43 0.76 -8.73
CA TYR A 168 -9.80 0.28 -9.96
C TYR A 168 -9.34 -1.16 -9.80
N VAL A 169 -9.46 -1.95 -10.87
CA VAL A 169 -9.01 -3.36 -10.88
C VAL A 169 -7.56 -3.44 -11.32
N SER A 170 -7.14 -2.58 -12.26
CA SER A 170 -5.74 -2.38 -12.59
C SER A 170 -5.52 -0.92 -12.93
N ILE A 171 -4.96 -0.17 -11.98
CA ILE A 171 -4.88 1.29 -12.07
C ILE A 171 -4.14 1.77 -13.32
N ASP A 172 -3.17 1.01 -13.84
CA ASP A 172 -2.48 1.35 -15.08
C ASP A 172 -3.30 1.05 -16.34
N ASP A 173 -4.01 -0.08 -16.39
CA ASP A 173 -4.90 -0.38 -17.53
C ASP A 173 -6.08 0.59 -17.59
N ASP A 174 -6.62 0.98 -16.43
CA ASP A 174 -7.77 1.87 -16.33
C ASP A 174 -7.37 3.34 -16.62
N ILE A 175 -6.22 3.80 -16.08
CA ILE A 175 -5.76 5.19 -16.21
C ILE A 175 -4.86 5.43 -17.43
N LEU A 176 -3.87 4.58 -17.69
CA LEU A 176 -2.87 4.81 -18.76
C LEU A 176 -3.32 4.27 -20.12
N PHE A 177 -3.96 3.10 -20.13
CA PHE A 177 -4.31 2.41 -21.38
C PHE A 177 -5.81 2.46 -21.72
N SER A 178 -6.66 2.84 -20.74
CA SER A 178 -8.12 2.94 -20.83
C SER A 178 -8.77 1.84 -21.67
N LEU A 179 -8.44 0.58 -21.36
CA LEU A 179 -8.87 -0.55 -22.16
C LEU A 179 -10.37 -0.81 -22.02
N SER A 180 -11.07 -0.91 -23.15
CA SER A 180 -12.49 -1.25 -23.21
C SER A 180 -12.78 -2.75 -22.95
N PHE A 181 -11.74 -3.57 -22.76
CA PHE A 181 -11.86 -4.98 -22.41
C PHE A 181 -10.84 -5.35 -21.31
N PRO A 182 -11.25 -6.11 -20.29
CA PRO A 182 -10.35 -6.53 -19.21
C PRO A 182 -9.35 -7.56 -19.74
N ILE A 183 -8.06 -7.24 -19.76
CA ILE A 183 -7.00 -8.23 -19.99
C ILE A 183 -6.91 -9.11 -18.74
N LYS A 184 -7.69 -10.20 -18.73
CA LYS A 184 -7.90 -11.13 -17.61
C LYS A 184 -6.62 -11.76 -17.04
N TYR A 185 -5.50 -11.62 -17.73
CA TYR A 185 -4.21 -12.25 -17.44
C TYR A 185 -3.05 -11.24 -17.38
N PHE A 186 -3.32 -9.94 -17.24
CA PHE A 186 -2.25 -9.00 -16.95
C PHE A 186 -2.09 -8.92 -15.44
N PRO A 187 -1.07 -9.56 -14.84
CA PRO A 187 -0.83 -9.32 -13.45
C PRO A 187 -0.26 -7.90 -13.32
N SER A 188 -0.94 -7.04 -12.56
CA SER A 188 -0.32 -5.85 -11.95
C SER A 188 0.72 -6.26 -10.88
N VAL A 189 1.38 -7.43 -11.02
CA VAL A 189 2.42 -7.95 -10.11
C VAL A 189 3.64 -7.04 -10.02
N TYR A 190 3.68 -5.97 -10.79
CA TYR A 190 4.74 -4.98 -10.80
C TYR A 190 4.33 -3.62 -10.20
N PHE A 191 3.05 -3.45 -9.82
CA PHE A 191 2.67 -2.31 -9.00
C PHE A 191 2.98 -2.64 -7.53
N ASP A 192 4.22 -2.37 -7.14
CA ASP A 192 4.58 -2.36 -5.73
C ASP A 192 4.23 -0.96 -5.19
N SER A 193 3.09 -0.85 -4.53
CA SER A 193 2.46 0.41 -4.09
C SER A 193 3.26 1.19 -3.05
N TRP A 194 4.44 0.70 -2.65
CA TRP A 194 5.15 1.16 -1.47
C TRP A 194 5.75 2.56 -1.60
N ASN A 195 6.02 3.10 -2.80
CA ASN A 195 6.73 4.39 -2.94
C ASN A 195 6.31 5.26 -4.13
N ASN A 196 5.21 4.93 -4.80
CA ASN A 196 4.97 5.42 -6.15
C ASN A 196 3.90 6.52 -6.19
N PHE A 197 3.85 7.37 -5.16
CA PHE A 197 2.82 8.39 -5.05
C PHE A 197 3.33 9.57 -4.23
N ASP A 198 3.11 10.78 -4.75
CA ASP A 198 3.36 12.04 -4.03
C ASP A 198 2.19 13.02 -4.22
N ASP A 199 2.35 14.26 -3.76
CA ASP A 199 1.33 15.33 -3.85
C ASP A 199 0.84 15.64 -5.27
N HIS A 200 1.58 15.25 -6.30
CA HIS A 200 1.33 15.64 -7.68
C HIS A 200 1.18 14.44 -8.62
N TYR A 201 1.82 13.31 -8.33
CA TYR A 201 1.94 12.18 -9.25
C TYR A 201 1.63 10.82 -8.61
N ILE A 202 1.06 9.91 -9.42
CA ILE A 202 1.25 8.47 -9.28
C ILE A 202 2.37 8.07 -10.21
N TYR A 203 3.29 7.23 -9.74
CA TYR A 203 4.35 6.65 -10.53
C TYR A 203 4.02 5.19 -10.86
N PHE A 204 4.37 4.75 -12.06
CA PHE A 204 4.23 3.38 -12.52
C PHE A 204 5.61 2.89 -12.95
N TYR A 205 6.09 1.86 -12.27
CA TYR A 205 7.41 1.30 -12.49
C TYR A 205 7.28 -0.02 -13.24
N TYR A 206 7.93 -0.10 -14.39
CA TYR A 206 7.96 -1.30 -15.19
C TYR A 206 9.39 -1.78 -15.35
N ARG A 207 9.59 -3.08 -15.13
CA ARG A 207 10.82 -3.74 -15.56
C ARG A 207 10.89 -3.67 -17.09
N PRO A 208 12.10 -3.59 -17.66
CA PRO A 208 12.29 -3.33 -19.09
C PRO A 208 11.44 -4.26 -19.99
N ARG A 209 11.58 -5.58 -19.80
CA ARG A 209 10.86 -6.59 -20.60
C ARG A 209 9.35 -6.62 -20.34
N ASP A 210 8.92 -6.22 -19.15
CA ASP A 210 7.51 -6.25 -18.78
C ASP A 210 6.74 -5.12 -19.44
N PHE A 211 7.34 -3.92 -19.56
CA PHE A 211 6.77 -2.82 -20.32
C PHE A 211 6.59 -3.17 -21.79
N THR A 212 7.65 -3.64 -22.46
CA THR A 212 7.59 -4.04 -23.88
C THR A 212 6.52 -5.10 -24.11
N ARG A 213 6.50 -6.16 -23.28
CA ARG A 213 5.49 -7.22 -23.37
C ARG A 213 4.06 -6.71 -23.17
N LYS A 214 3.86 -5.67 -22.33
CA LYS A 214 2.56 -5.03 -22.13
C LYS A 214 2.08 -4.36 -23.42
N VAL A 215 2.93 -3.55 -24.04
CA VAL A 215 2.61 -2.82 -25.26
C VAL A 215 2.45 -3.77 -26.46
N ASP A 216 3.29 -4.81 -26.56
CA ASP A 216 3.17 -5.86 -27.59
C ASP A 216 1.79 -6.52 -27.54
N ARG A 217 1.38 -6.98 -26.34
CA ARG A 217 0.06 -7.61 -26.15
C ARG A 217 -1.07 -6.64 -26.42
N LEU A 218 -0.95 -5.38 -26.02
CA LEU A 218 -1.94 -4.36 -26.34
C LEU A 218 -2.14 -4.26 -27.85
N LYS A 219 -1.04 -4.17 -28.61
CA LYS A 219 -1.07 -4.11 -30.07
C LYS A 219 -1.69 -5.36 -30.70
N GLU A 220 -1.40 -6.55 -30.18
CA GLU A 220 -1.98 -7.82 -30.65
C GLU A 220 -3.50 -7.89 -30.49
N HIS A 221 -4.05 -7.26 -29.45
CA HIS A 221 -5.48 -7.34 -29.13
C HIS A 221 -6.31 -6.21 -29.73
N LEU A 222 -5.68 -5.12 -30.16
CA LEU A 222 -6.39 -3.99 -30.77
C LEU A 222 -6.57 -4.19 -32.27
N LEU A 223 -7.72 -3.75 -32.78
CA LEU A 223 -7.90 -3.56 -34.23
C LEU A 223 -6.91 -2.50 -34.74
N PRO A 224 -6.48 -2.56 -36.01
CA PRO A 224 -5.52 -1.59 -36.56
C PRO A 224 -5.90 -0.12 -36.32
N SER A 225 -7.17 0.24 -36.51
CA SER A 225 -7.66 1.60 -36.27
C SER A 225 -7.60 2.01 -34.79
N ALA A 226 -7.83 1.08 -33.87
CA ALA A 226 -7.75 1.33 -32.43
C ALA A 226 -6.29 1.44 -31.96
N TRP A 227 -5.37 0.67 -32.57
CA TRP A 227 -3.93 0.83 -32.35
C TRP A 227 -3.41 2.17 -32.86
N ASP A 228 -3.84 2.62 -34.04
CA ASP A 228 -3.48 3.94 -34.58
C ASP A 228 -4.02 5.07 -33.69
N GLU A 229 -5.25 4.93 -33.18
CA GLU A 229 -5.80 5.88 -32.22
C GLU A 229 -5.01 5.90 -30.91
N PHE A 230 -4.65 4.73 -30.37
CA PHE A 230 -3.81 4.61 -29.18
C PHE A 230 -2.47 5.32 -29.38
N CYS A 231 -1.81 5.11 -30.53
CA CYS A 231 -0.53 5.75 -30.83
C CYS A 231 -0.63 7.27 -30.90
N ARG A 232 -1.73 7.81 -31.45
CA ARG A 232 -1.98 9.26 -31.47
C ARG A 232 -2.28 9.84 -30.08
N LYS A 233 -2.98 9.09 -29.23
CA LYS A 233 -3.35 9.53 -27.86
C LYS A 233 -2.19 9.44 -26.88
N HIS A 234 -1.26 8.51 -27.08
CA HIS A 234 -0.18 8.21 -26.14
C HIS A 234 1.21 8.25 -26.80
N PRO A 235 1.61 9.37 -27.44
CA PRO A 235 2.88 9.45 -28.17
C PRO A 235 4.10 9.18 -27.28
N ASP A 236 4.05 9.58 -26.01
CA ASP A 236 5.15 9.35 -25.06
C ASP A 236 5.32 7.85 -24.74
N ILE A 237 4.21 7.11 -24.58
CA ILE A 237 4.26 5.66 -24.34
C ILE A 237 4.87 4.96 -25.57
N ILE A 238 4.47 5.35 -26.77
CA ILE A 238 4.99 4.79 -28.02
C ILE A 238 6.47 5.12 -28.21
N LYS A 239 6.87 6.36 -27.91
CA LYS A 239 8.27 6.78 -27.96
C LYS A 239 9.11 5.92 -27.03
N ILE A 240 8.71 5.76 -25.77
CA ILE A 240 9.41 4.88 -24.82
C ILE A 240 9.45 3.46 -25.36
N TYR A 241 8.35 2.92 -25.89
CA TYR A 241 8.32 1.56 -26.43
C TYR A 241 9.26 1.36 -27.63
N GLN A 242 9.43 2.36 -28.49
CA GLN A 242 10.34 2.31 -29.64
C GLN A 242 11.81 2.51 -29.26
N GLU A 243 12.08 3.36 -28.27
CA GLU A 243 13.44 3.72 -27.83
C GLU A 243 13.98 2.78 -26.74
N ASN A 244 13.14 2.00 -26.08
CA ASN A 244 13.57 1.08 -25.02
C ASN A 244 14.36 -0.09 -25.60
N ASP A 245 15.64 -0.17 -25.22
CA ASP A 245 16.60 -1.21 -25.59
C ASP A 245 16.35 -2.57 -24.91
N ARG A 246 15.25 -2.72 -24.18
CA ARG A 246 14.83 -3.89 -23.39
C ARG A 246 15.66 -4.14 -22.13
N ASP A 247 16.52 -3.20 -21.75
CA ASP A 247 17.32 -3.26 -20.53
C ASP A 247 17.08 -2.05 -19.60
N ALA A 248 16.51 -0.95 -20.10
CA ALA A 248 16.13 0.21 -19.28
C ALA A 248 14.78 0.07 -18.56
N PHE A 249 14.75 0.37 -17.25
CA PHE A 249 13.51 0.48 -16.49
C PHE A 249 12.66 1.64 -17.02
N VAL A 250 11.34 1.45 -17.05
CA VAL A 250 10.39 2.49 -17.47
C VAL A 250 9.66 3.01 -16.25
N ILE A 251 9.65 4.34 -16.09
CA ILE A 251 8.90 5.04 -15.06
C ILE A 251 7.93 5.98 -15.77
N ILE A 252 6.63 5.77 -15.58
CA ILE A 252 5.58 6.67 -16.07
C ILE A 252 5.01 7.40 -14.87
N SER A 253 4.98 8.73 -14.91
CA SER A 253 4.30 9.53 -13.88
C SER A 253 2.98 10.05 -14.43
N TYR A 254 1.88 9.77 -13.73
CA TYR A 254 0.57 10.31 -14.02
C TYR A 254 0.28 11.46 -13.07
N LYS A 255 0.16 12.66 -13.64
CA LYS A 255 -0.16 13.86 -12.87
C LYS A 255 -1.65 13.91 -12.55
N PHE A 256 -1.98 14.18 -11.29
CA PHE A 256 -3.35 14.45 -10.92
C PHE A 256 -3.87 15.74 -11.59
N ARG A 257 -5.10 15.67 -12.08
CA ARG A 257 -5.85 16.86 -12.52
C ARG A 257 -6.58 17.45 -11.34
#